data_AF-A0A3N5X1S8-F1
#
_entry.id   AF-A0A3N5X1S8-F1
#
_cell.length_a   1.000
_cell.length_b   1.000
_cell.length_c   1.000
_cell.angle_alpha   90.00
_cell.angle_beta   90.00
_cell.angle_gamma   90.00
#
_symmetry.space_group_name_H-M   'P 1'
#
loop_
_entity.id
_entity.type
_entity.pdbx_description
1 polymer ?
#
loop_
_entity_poly.entity_id
_entity_poly.type
_entity_poly.pdbx_seq_one_letter_code
_entity_poly.pdbx_strand_id
1 'polypeptide(L)'
;TIFLGGPPLVKAATGEEVTAEDLGGADVHTRLSGVADYFAENDDHALHLARTIVSTLHTAKRLPSDREATEDPRYDPRELYGIVNTDLRRPYEVREVIARLVDGSRFDEFKERYGATLVTGFARLHGFLVGIIANNGVLFSESALKATHFIELANLRGIPLVFLQNITGFIVGKQYERAGIAKDGAKMVHAVATSVVPKFTVIIGGSFGAGNYGMCGRAYQPRLLWMWPNARISVMGGEQAAGVLATVKRDQLAREGREISPDEEAAIRQPIIDKYEEEGSPYYSTARLWDDGILDPVGTREALALGLSAAYNAPIPDARFGVFRM
;
A
#
# COMPACT_ATOMS: atom_id res chain seq x y z
N THR A 1 24.61 -16.91 21.79
CA THR A 1 24.16 -17.23 23.16
C THR A 1 22.69 -16.88 23.31
N ILE A 2 21.98 -17.53 24.24
CA ILE A 2 20.56 -17.28 24.57
C ILE A 2 20.45 -17.24 26.10
N PHE A 3 19.73 -16.28 26.68
CA PHE A 3 19.42 -16.23 28.11
C PHE A 3 18.35 -15.17 28.38
N LEU A 4 17.57 -15.34 29.45
CA LEU A 4 16.59 -14.33 29.90
C LEU A 4 17.26 -13.13 30.58
N GLY A 5 18.37 -13.38 31.29
CA GLY A 5 19.19 -12.37 31.96
C GLY A 5 20.65 -12.62 31.65
N GLY A 6 21.34 -11.62 31.11
CA GLY A 6 22.77 -11.78 30.79
C GLY A 6 23.66 -11.85 32.03
N PRO A 7 24.95 -12.20 31.87
CA PRO A 7 25.89 -12.32 32.98
C PRO A 7 25.92 -11.12 33.95
N PRO A 8 25.83 -9.85 33.50
CA PRO A 8 25.78 -8.72 34.43
C PRO A 8 24.57 -8.75 35.37
N LEU A 9 23.41 -9.22 34.88
CA LEU A 9 22.19 -9.32 35.69
C LEU A 9 22.30 -10.47 36.69
N VAL A 10 22.84 -11.62 36.28
CA VAL A 10 23.08 -12.77 37.16
C VAL A 10 24.00 -12.36 38.32
N LYS A 11 25.11 -11.69 38.01
CA LYS A 11 26.04 -11.16 39.01
C LYS A 11 25.38 -10.17 39.96
N ALA A 12 24.59 -9.23 39.43
CA ALA A 12 23.92 -8.23 40.27
C ALA A 12 22.86 -8.84 41.20
N ALA A 13 22.13 -9.86 40.75
CA ALA A 13 21.05 -10.47 41.51
C ALA A 13 21.52 -11.53 42.52
N THR A 14 22.59 -12.26 42.20
CA THR A 14 23.00 -13.46 42.97
C THR A 14 24.45 -13.42 43.46
N GLY A 15 25.27 -12.50 42.94
CA GLY A 15 26.71 -12.47 43.18
C GLY A 15 27.51 -13.48 42.34
N GLU A 16 26.86 -14.35 41.58
CA GLU A 16 27.51 -15.35 40.72
C GLU A 16 28.21 -14.69 39.52
N GLU A 17 29.48 -15.02 39.31
CA GLU A 17 30.23 -14.64 38.12
C GLU A 17 30.26 -15.81 37.12
N VAL A 18 29.68 -15.60 35.94
CA VAL A 18 29.58 -16.61 34.88
C VAL A 18 29.86 -15.96 33.53
N THR A 19 30.44 -16.71 32.59
CA THR A 19 30.65 -16.19 31.22
C THR A 19 29.36 -16.30 30.40
N ALA A 20 29.27 -15.58 29.29
CA ALA A 20 28.10 -15.70 28.40
C ALA A 20 27.99 -17.11 27.76
N GLU A 21 29.11 -17.79 27.53
CA GLU A 21 29.14 -19.14 26.95
C GLU A 21 28.71 -20.19 27.99
N ASP A 22 29.20 -20.10 29.22
CA ASP A 22 28.80 -21.03 30.29
C ASP A 22 27.34 -20.82 30.72
N LEU A 23 26.84 -19.58 30.64
CA LEU A 23 25.47 -19.24 31.02
C LEU A 23 24.43 -19.68 29.98
N GLY A 24 24.76 -19.57 28.69
CA GLY A 24 23.77 -19.71 27.61
C GLY A 24 24.38 -19.95 26.23
N GLY A 25 25.51 -20.66 26.20
CA GLY A 25 26.22 -21.08 25.00
C GLY A 25 25.46 -22.11 24.16
N ALA A 26 26.04 -22.46 23.02
CA ALA A 26 25.45 -23.43 22.10
C ALA A 26 25.39 -24.83 22.74
N ASP A 27 26.46 -25.26 23.42
CA ASP A 27 26.51 -26.52 24.17
C ASP A 27 25.46 -26.59 25.27
N VAL A 28 25.27 -25.50 26.02
CA VAL A 28 24.26 -25.43 27.10
C VAL A 28 22.87 -25.74 26.55
N HIS A 29 22.47 -25.10 25.44
CA HIS A 29 21.11 -25.20 24.93
C HIS A 29 20.84 -26.41 24.05
N THR A 30 21.85 -26.97 23.39
CA THR A 30 21.70 -28.15 22.52
C THR A 30 22.00 -29.46 23.24
N ARG A 31 22.69 -29.43 24.40
CA ARG A 31 23.04 -30.63 25.17
C ARG A 31 22.37 -30.72 26.53
N LEU A 32 22.20 -29.60 27.25
CA LEU A 32 21.76 -29.62 28.65
C LEU A 32 20.30 -29.18 28.80
N SER A 33 19.94 -28.01 28.28
CA SER A 33 18.63 -27.42 28.54
C SER A 33 17.55 -27.79 27.52
N GLY A 34 17.93 -28.14 26.29
CA GLY A 34 17.00 -28.41 25.18
C GLY A 34 16.25 -27.18 24.66
N VAL A 35 16.81 -25.97 24.83
CA VAL A 35 16.21 -24.73 24.30
C VAL A 35 16.49 -24.57 22.80
N ALA A 36 17.54 -25.21 22.29
CA ALA A 36 17.88 -25.25 20.88
C ALA A 36 17.98 -26.71 20.39
N ASP A 37 17.53 -26.96 19.16
CA ASP A 37 17.42 -28.33 18.63
C ASP A 37 18.64 -28.79 17.83
N TYR A 38 19.38 -27.85 17.23
CA TYR A 38 20.53 -28.14 16.36
C TYR A 38 21.76 -27.36 16.79
N PHE A 39 22.91 -28.04 16.86
CA PHE A 39 24.21 -27.42 17.07
C PHE A 39 24.87 -27.12 15.71
N ALA A 40 25.30 -25.88 15.51
CA ALA A 40 26.01 -25.44 14.31
C ALA A 40 27.43 -25.00 14.66
N GLU A 41 28.38 -25.36 13.79
CA GLU A 41 29.81 -25.06 14.00
C GLU A 41 30.16 -23.61 13.63
N ASN A 42 29.38 -23.01 12.73
CA ASN A 42 29.52 -21.65 12.23
C ASN A 42 28.23 -21.24 11.49
N ASP A 43 28.19 -19.99 11.00
CA ASP A 43 27.03 -19.43 10.32
C ASP A 43 26.65 -20.20 9.04
N ASP A 44 27.63 -20.64 8.24
CA ASP A 44 27.36 -21.40 7.01
C ASP A 44 26.67 -22.75 7.33
N HIS A 45 27.14 -23.44 8.38
CA HIS A 45 26.50 -24.66 8.86
C HIS A 45 25.10 -24.37 9.41
N ALA A 46 24.90 -23.28 10.15
CA ALA A 46 23.58 -22.87 10.64
C ALA A 46 22.59 -22.62 9.49
N LEU A 47 23.02 -21.95 8.42
CA LEU A 47 22.21 -21.72 7.22
C LEU A 47 21.91 -23.02 6.48
N HIS A 48 22.86 -23.95 6.40
CA HIS A 48 22.61 -25.29 5.84
C HIS A 48 21.51 -26.02 6.63
N LEU A 49 21.60 -26.05 7.96
CA LEU A 49 20.59 -26.68 8.82
C LEU A 49 19.21 -26.03 8.67
N ALA A 50 19.15 -24.70 8.61
CA ALA A 50 17.91 -23.97 8.35
C ALA A 50 17.25 -24.39 7.02
N ARG A 51 18.05 -24.56 5.95
CA ARG A 51 17.55 -25.06 4.65
C ARG A 51 17.06 -26.50 4.74
N THR A 52 17.75 -27.36 5.51
CA THR A 52 17.32 -28.74 5.77
C THR A 52 15.96 -28.77 6.47
N ILE A 53 15.75 -27.93 7.50
CA ILE A 53 14.45 -27.80 8.17
C ILE A 53 13.37 -27.40 7.16
N VAL A 54 13.59 -26.36 6.36
CA VAL A 54 12.64 -25.91 5.33
C VAL A 54 12.34 -27.02 4.31
N SER A 55 13.33 -27.84 3.94
CA SER A 55 13.16 -28.95 2.98
C SER A 55 12.21 -30.05 3.47
N THR A 56 12.04 -30.17 4.79
CA THR A 56 11.13 -31.15 5.42
C THR A 56 9.71 -30.61 5.66
N LEU A 57 9.45 -29.34 5.33
CA LEU A 57 8.11 -28.79 5.45
C LEU A 57 7.18 -29.42 4.41
N HIS A 58 6.09 -30.04 4.88
CA HIS A 58 5.04 -30.60 4.02
C HIS A 58 4.09 -29.51 3.49
N THR A 59 4.63 -28.44 2.92
CA THR A 59 3.86 -27.32 2.37
C THR A 59 3.75 -27.42 0.85
N ALA A 60 2.55 -27.13 0.33
CA ALA A 60 2.30 -27.10 -1.11
C ALA A 60 1.56 -25.82 -1.45
N LYS A 61 2.20 -24.96 -2.25
CA LYS A 61 1.59 -23.76 -2.78
C LYS A 61 0.48 -24.12 -3.77
N ARG A 62 -0.70 -23.51 -3.62
CA ARG A 62 -1.84 -23.74 -4.53
C ARG A 62 -1.94 -22.59 -5.51
N LEU A 63 -1.40 -22.81 -6.71
CA LEU A 63 -1.56 -21.88 -7.82
C LEU A 63 -3.01 -21.91 -8.35
N PRO A 64 -3.53 -20.79 -8.86
CA PRO A 64 -4.85 -20.76 -9.45
C PRO A 64 -4.85 -21.57 -10.77
N SER A 65 -5.94 -22.30 -11.02
CA SER A 65 -6.03 -23.22 -12.16
C SER A 65 -6.11 -22.51 -13.52
N ASP A 66 -6.47 -21.24 -13.52
CA ASP A 66 -6.57 -20.36 -14.69
C ASP A 66 -5.29 -19.55 -14.93
N ARG A 67 -4.17 -19.89 -14.29
CA ARG A 67 -2.86 -19.26 -14.56
C ARG A 67 -2.43 -19.55 -16.00
N GLU A 68 -2.07 -18.51 -16.73
CA GLU A 68 -1.56 -18.61 -18.10
C GLU A 68 -0.02 -18.51 -18.14
N ALA A 69 0.55 -18.78 -19.31
CA ALA A 69 1.95 -18.49 -19.56
C ALA A 69 2.21 -16.98 -19.46
N THR A 70 3.35 -16.62 -18.88
CA THR A 70 3.76 -15.21 -18.80
C THR A 70 4.11 -14.67 -20.19
N GLU A 71 3.63 -13.47 -20.49
CA GLU A 71 3.99 -12.69 -21.67
C GLU A 71 4.46 -11.31 -21.19
N ASP A 72 5.51 -10.78 -21.81
CA ASP A 72 5.97 -9.42 -21.52
C ASP A 72 4.95 -8.38 -22.01
N PRO A 73 4.90 -7.17 -21.40
CA PRO A 73 4.13 -6.06 -21.95
C PRO A 73 4.61 -5.72 -23.37
N ARG A 74 3.72 -5.17 -24.21
CA ARG A 74 4.08 -4.74 -25.59
C ARG A 74 4.93 -3.48 -25.65
N TYR A 75 4.97 -2.71 -24.56
CA TYR A 75 5.69 -1.44 -24.44
C TYR A 75 6.84 -1.59 -23.46
N ASP A 76 7.94 -0.85 -23.67
CA ASP A 76 9.08 -0.87 -22.76
C ASP A 76 8.64 -0.29 -21.39
N PRO A 77 8.78 -1.05 -20.28
CA PRO A 77 8.48 -0.55 -18.94
C PRO A 77 9.22 0.76 -18.60
N ARG A 78 10.39 1.04 -19.18
CA ARG A 78 11.15 2.28 -18.95
C ARG A 78 10.41 3.54 -19.42
N GLU A 79 9.44 3.41 -20.32
CA GLU A 79 8.59 4.53 -20.72
C GLU A 79 7.74 5.07 -19.54
N LEU A 80 7.58 4.31 -18.45
CA LEU A 80 6.93 4.77 -17.21
C LEU A 80 7.57 6.06 -16.66
N TYR A 81 8.89 6.21 -16.81
CA TYR A 81 9.61 7.42 -16.36
C TYR A 81 9.16 8.69 -17.10
N GLY A 82 8.67 8.55 -18.33
CA GLY A 82 8.17 9.67 -19.15
C GLY A 82 6.66 9.92 -18.99
N ILE A 83 5.90 8.94 -18.49
CA ILE A 83 4.44 9.03 -18.36
C ILE A 83 4.07 9.72 -17.04
N VAL A 84 4.67 9.28 -15.94
CA VAL A 84 4.31 9.78 -14.61
C VAL A 84 5.16 10.98 -14.26
N ASN A 85 4.48 12.12 -14.10
CA ASN A 85 5.13 13.40 -13.84
C ASN A 85 5.57 13.53 -12.37
N THR A 86 6.64 14.26 -12.12
CA THR A 86 7.04 14.67 -10.78
C THR A 86 6.09 15.73 -10.20
N ASP A 87 5.44 16.53 -11.04
CA ASP A 87 4.33 17.42 -10.66
C ASP A 87 3.02 16.64 -10.65
N LEU A 88 2.59 16.22 -9.46
CA LEU A 88 1.37 15.45 -9.22
C LEU A 88 0.07 16.15 -9.66
N ARG A 89 0.12 17.45 -9.98
CA ARG A 89 -1.05 18.20 -10.47
C ARG A 89 -1.29 18.02 -11.96
N ARG A 90 -0.28 17.56 -12.71
CA ARG A 90 -0.41 17.35 -14.16
C ARG A 90 -1.14 16.04 -14.41
N PRO A 91 -2.32 16.07 -15.06
CA PRO A 91 -3.02 14.84 -15.39
C PRO A 91 -2.23 14.05 -16.43
N TYR A 92 -2.31 12.74 -16.31
CA TYR A 92 -1.84 11.78 -17.32
C TYR A 92 -2.85 10.64 -17.40
N GLU A 93 -2.77 9.85 -18.47
CA GLU A 93 -3.67 8.72 -18.67
C GLU A 93 -3.13 7.46 -17.98
N VAL A 94 -3.82 6.99 -16.94
CA VAL A 94 -3.35 5.85 -16.12
C VAL A 94 -3.31 4.52 -16.88
N ARG A 95 -4.08 4.35 -17.96
CA ARG A 95 -3.98 3.19 -18.86
C ARG A 95 -2.60 3.05 -19.48
N GLU A 96 -1.86 4.14 -19.66
CA GLU A 96 -0.47 4.08 -20.12
C GLU A 96 0.43 3.39 -19.10
N VAL A 97 0.17 3.57 -17.80
CA VAL A 97 0.86 2.82 -16.74
C VAL A 97 0.44 1.36 -16.78
N ILE A 98 -0.87 1.07 -16.84
CA ILE A 98 -1.39 -0.30 -16.89
C ILE A 98 -0.81 -1.08 -18.06
N ALA A 99 -0.77 -0.49 -19.26
CA ALA A 99 -0.26 -1.12 -20.48
C ALA A 99 1.21 -1.56 -20.39
N ARG A 100 2.01 -0.93 -19.51
CA ARG A 100 3.43 -1.28 -19.26
C ARG A 100 3.63 -2.24 -18.09
N LEU A 101 2.56 -2.59 -17.38
CA LEU A 101 2.59 -3.53 -16.26
C LEU A 101 1.98 -4.89 -16.58
N VAL A 102 1.00 -4.96 -17.49
CA VAL A 102 0.22 -6.18 -17.74
C VAL A 102 0.71 -6.97 -18.94
N ASP A 103 0.49 -8.28 -18.90
CA ASP A 103 0.92 -9.25 -19.91
C ASP A 103 0.34 -8.90 -21.29
N GLY A 104 1.23 -8.77 -22.28
CA GLY A 104 0.88 -8.40 -23.65
C GLY A 104 0.12 -7.08 -23.78
N SER A 105 0.17 -6.22 -22.75
CA SER A 105 -0.56 -4.95 -22.66
C SER A 105 -2.08 -5.11 -22.86
N ARG A 106 -2.65 -6.26 -22.51
CA ARG A 106 -4.08 -6.54 -22.61
C ARG A 106 -4.80 -6.18 -21.32
N PHE A 107 -5.87 -5.40 -21.44
CA PHE A 107 -6.68 -4.95 -20.32
C PHE A 107 -8.15 -4.91 -20.72
N ASP A 108 -8.96 -5.74 -20.07
CA ASP A 108 -10.40 -5.81 -20.30
C ASP A 108 -11.12 -4.84 -19.36
N GLU A 109 -11.35 -3.62 -19.85
CA GLU A 109 -11.87 -2.55 -19.02
C GLU A 109 -13.35 -2.73 -18.65
N PHE A 110 -13.63 -2.76 -17.35
CA PHE A 110 -14.98 -2.76 -16.80
C PHE A 110 -15.52 -1.35 -16.69
N LYS A 111 -16.74 -1.12 -17.19
CA LYS A 111 -17.42 0.19 -17.13
C LYS A 111 -16.54 1.33 -17.67
N GLU A 112 -15.89 1.11 -18.81
CA GLU A 112 -15.00 2.10 -19.46
C GLU A 112 -15.63 3.50 -19.57
N ARG A 113 -16.92 3.56 -19.93
CA ARG A 113 -17.65 4.82 -20.17
C ARG A 113 -18.42 5.36 -18.95
N TYR A 114 -18.21 4.82 -17.75
CA TYR A 114 -18.90 5.25 -16.52
C TYR A 114 -17.89 5.48 -15.41
N GLY A 115 -17.97 6.63 -14.71
CA GLY A 115 -17.01 6.96 -13.64
C GLY A 115 -15.55 6.96 -14.12
N ALA A 116 -15.28 7.59 -15.27
CA ALA A 116 -14.01 7.50 -16.01
C ALA A 116 -12.77 8.03 -15.25
N THR A 117 -12.95 8.73 -14.13
CA THR A 117 -11.86 9.11 -13.22
C THR A 117 -11.32 7.95 -12.39
N LEU A 118 -11.94 6.77 -12.48
CA LEU A 118 -11.41 5.53 -11.95
C LEU A 118 -11.47 4.43 -13.01
N VAL A 119 -10.31 3.93 -13.39
CA VAL A 119 -10.15 2.84 -14.34
C VAL A 119 -10.20 1.53 -13.56
N THR A 120 -11.04 0.60 -14.02
CA THR A 120 -11.15 -0.74 -13.43
C THR A 120 -11.22 -1.77 -14.51
N GLY A 121 -10.56 -2.90 -14.37
CA GLY A 121 -10.61 -3.96 -15.38
C GLY A 121 -9.76 -5.15 -15.02
N PHE A 122 -9.92 -6.21 -15.80
CA PHE A 122 -9.16 -7.44 -15.60
C PHE A 122 -7.96 -7.47 -16.54
N ALA A 123 -6.86 -8.03 -16.05
CA ALA A 123 -5.65 -8.27 -16.83
C ALA A 123 -4.87 -9.44 -16.26
N ARG A 124 -3.78 -9.80 -16.93
CA ARG A 124 -2.80 -10.75 -16.40
C ARG A 124 -1.50 -10.05 -16.05
N LEU A 125 -0.87 -10.49 -14.97
CA LEU A 125 0.46 -10.08 -14.56
C LEU A 125 1.27 -11.33 -14.22
N HIS A 126 2.29 -11.64 -15.02
CA HIS A 126 3.06 -12.88 -14.91
C HIS A 126 2.17 -14.14 -14.92
N GLY A 127 1.14 -14.12 -15.78
CA GLY A 127 0.15 -15.19 -15.94
C GLY A 127 -0.97 -15.20 -14.90
N PHE A 128 -0.85 -14.45 -13.80
CA PHE A 128 -1.89 -14.36 -12.77
C PHE A 128 -3.00 -13.41 -13.20
N LEU A 129 -4.25 -13.86 -13.17
CA LEU A 129 -5.41 -12.99 -13.37
C LEU A 129 -5.53 -12.02 -12.20
N VAL A 130 -5.65 -10.72 -12.49
CA VAL A 130 -5.77 -9.64 -11.50
C VAL A 130 -6.88 -8.68 -11.87
N GLY A 131 -7.53 -8.12 -10.86
CA GLY A 131 -8.43 -6.97 -11.00
C GLY A 131 -7.68 -5.68 -10.65
N ILE A 132 -7.50 -4.79 -11.62
CA ILE A 132 -6.81 -3.52 -11.41
C ILE A 132 -7.83 -2.42 -11.12
N ILE A 133 -7.55 -1.57 -10.14
CA ILE A 133 -8.32 -0.36 -9.80
C ILE A 133 -7.34 0.81 -9.73
N ALA A 134 -7.43 1.76 -10.66
CA ALA A 134 -6.43 2.80 -10.85
C ALA A 134 -7.07 4.19 -10.96
N ASN A 135 -6.54 5.16 -10.22
CA ASN A 135 -7.02 6.54 -10.29
C ASN A 135 -6.64 7.21 -11.61
N ASN A 136 -7.59 7.93 -12.20
CA ASN A 136 -7.42 8.73 -13.41
C ASN A 136 -8.01 10.15 -13.21
N GLY A 137 -7.98 10.63 -11.96
CA GLY A 137 -8.60 11.90 -11.55
C GLY A 137 -9.24 11.81 -10.15
N VAL A 138 -10.02 12.84 -9.82
CA VAL A 138 -10.79 12.91 -8.55
C VAL A 138 -11.92 11.88 -8.52
N LEU A 139 -12.29 11.40 -7.33
CA LEU A 139 -13.39 10.42 -7.19
C LEU A 139 -14.76 11.10 -7.16
N PHE A 140 -15.68 10.60 -7.98
CA PHE A 140 -17.11 10.91 -7.94
C PHE A 140 -17.90 9.74 -7.34
N SER A 141 -19.20 9.95 -7.07
CA SER A 141 -20.12 8.87 -6.68
C SER A 141 -20.08 7.71 -7.67
N GLU A 142 -20.09 8.00 -8.96
CA GLU A 142 -20.02 7.02 -10.04
C GLU A 142 -18.72 6.20 -9.98
N SER A 143 -17.59 6.85 -9.68
CA SER A 143 -16.30 6.19 -9.51
C SER A 143 -16.34 5.20 -8.33
N ALA A 144 -16.93 5.60 -7.20
CA ALA A 144 -17.06 4.74 -6.03
C ALA A 144 -18.03 3.57 -6.24
N LEU A 145 -19.16 3.80 -6.91
CA LEU A 145 -20.12 2.75 -7.28
C LEU A 145 -19.51 1.77 -8.30
N LYS A 146 -18.72 2.26 -9.26
CA LYS A 146 -17.94 1.44 -10.19
C LYS A 146 -16.96 0.53 -9.44
N ALA A 147 -16.16 1.11 -8.55
CA ALA A 147 -15.19 0.37 -7.73
C ALA A 147 -15.85 -0.70 -6.88
N THR A 148 -16.93 -0.35 -6.16
CA THR A 148 -17.68 -1.26 -5.29
C THR A 148 -18.09 -2.51 -6.06
N HIS A 149 -18.79 -2.33 -7.19
CA HIS A 149 -19.23 -3.46 -8.02
C HIS A 149 -18.04 -4.26 -8.57
N PHE A 150 -16.97 -3.60 -9.03
CA PHE A 150 -15.80 -4.30 -9.53
C PHE A 150 -15.12 -5.18 -8.46
N ILE A 151 -15.00 -4.65 -7.23
CA ILE A 151 -14.48 -5.40 -6.08
C ILE A 151 -15.38 -6.60 -5.76
N GLU A 152 -16.70 -6.44 -5.79
CA GLU A 152 -17.63 -7.56 -5.59
C GLU A 152 -17.40 -8.68 -6.61
N LEU A 153 -17.26 -8.33 -7.89
CA LEU A 153 -16.97 -9.30 -8.96
C LEU A 153 -15.64 -10.02 -8.74
N ALA A 154 -14.58 -9.29 -8.37
CA ALA A 154 -13.27 -9.89 -8.11
C ALA A 154 -13.32 -10.86 -6.92
N ASN A 155 -14.02 -10.49 -5.84
CA ASN A 155 -14.16 -11.34 -4.66
C ASN A 155 -14.96 -12.61 -4.94
N LEU A 156 -16.08 -12.51 -5.66
CA LEU A 156 -16.87 -13.68 -6.04
C LEU A 156 -16.11 -14.66 -6.93
N ARG A 157 -15.09 -14.18 -7.66
CA ARG A 157 -14.25 -14.98 -8.56
C ARG A 157 -12.92 -15.38 -7.93
N GLY A 158 -12.61 -14.95 -6.70
CA GLY A 158 -11.32 -15.21 -6.06
C GLY A 158 -10.13 -14.53 -6.73
N ILE A 159 -10.34 -13.42 -7.45
CA ILE A 159 -9.32 -12.71 -8.22
C ILE A 159 -8.62 -11.66 -7.34
N PRO A 160 -7.28 -11.70 -7.19
CA PRO A 160 -6.52 -10.67 -6.47
C PRO A 160 -6.73 -9.26 -7.03
N LEU A 161 -6.69 -8.26 -6.15
CA LEU A 161 -6.87 -6.85 -6.50
C LEU A 161 -5.54 -6.09 -6.45
N VAL A 162 -5.31 -5.24 -7.44
CA VAL A 162 -4.17 -4.32 -7.53
C VAL A 162 -4.70 -2.89 -7.58
N PHE A 163 -4.33 -2.08 -6.59
CA PHE A 163 -4.69 -0.68 -6.50
C PHE A 163 -3.52 0.20 -6.92
N LEU A 164 -3.73 1.06 -7.92
CA LEU A 164 -2.76 2.06 -8.36
C LEU A 164 -3.23 3.43 -7.89
N GLN A 165 -2.63 3.93 -6.79
CA GLN A 165 -3.06 5.18 -6.18
C GLN A 165 -2.41 6.40 -6.82
N ASN A 166 -3.27 7.30 -7.31
CA ASN A 166 -2.92 8.67 -7.65
C ASN A 166 -4.15 9.55 -7.40
N ILE A 167 -4.46 9.76 -6.12
CA ILE A 167 -5.72 10.34 -5.66
C ILE A 167 -5.53 11.60 -4.83
N THR A 168 -6.21 12.66 -5.24
CA THR A 168 -6.29 13.94 -4.51
C THR A 168 -7.51 14.07 -3.61
N GLY A 169 -8.47 13.14 -3.74
CA GLY A 169 -9.66 13.05 -2.91
C GLY A 169 -10.95 12.88 -3.71
N PHE A 170 -12.07 13.00 -3.01
CA PHE A 170 -13.40 13.04 -3.62
C PHE A 170 -13.72 14.48 -4.07
N ILE A 171 -14.57 14.60 -5.09
CA ILE A 171 -15.09 15.91 -5.49
C ILE A 171 -15.89 16.53 -4.33
N VAL A 172 -15.74 17.84 -4.13
CA VAL A 172 -16.42 18.59 -3.06
C VAL A 172 -17.47 19.52 -3.65
N GLY A 173 -18.57 19.71 -2.93
CA GLY A 173 -19.60 20.68 -3.30
C GLY A 173 -20.99 20.28 -2.83
N LYS A 174 -21.83 21.30 -2.58
CA LYS A 174 -23.19 21.13 -2.03
C LYS A 174 -24.06 20.15 -2.82
N GLN A 175 -23.93 20.13 -4.15
CA GLN A 175 -24.68 19.22 -5.01
C GLN A 175 -24.25 17.76 -4.84
N TYR A 176 -22.95 17.49 -4.70
CA TYR A 176 -22.39 16.15 -4.52
C TYR A 176 -22.72 15.57 -3.15
N GLU A 177 -22.66 16.41 -2.11
CA GLU A 177 -23.07 16.03 -0.75
C GLU A 177 -24.55 15.64 -0.69
N ARG A 178 -25.43 16.46 -1.29
CA ARG A 178 -26.87 16.17 -1.35
C ARG A 178 -27.20 14.94 -2.20
N ALA A 179 -26.42 14.68 -3.25
CA ALA A 179 -26.55 13.47 -4.07
C ALA A 179 -26.06 12.20 -3.34
N GLY A 180 -25.34 12.33 -2.23
CA GLY A 180 -24.93 11.22 -1.39
C GLY A 180 -23.52 10.70 -1.65
N ILE A 181 -22.59 11.55 -2.10
CA ILE A 181 -21.19 11.14 -2.33
C ILE A 181 -20.55 10.44 -1.12
N ALA A 182 -20.90 10.85 0.10
CA ALA A 182 -20.45 10.20 1.32
C ALA A 182 -20.91 8.74 1.43
N LYS A 183 -22.18 8.43 1.10
CA LYS A 183 -22.68 7.04 1.16
C LYS A 183 -22.12 6.19 0.01
N ASP A 184 -21.85 6.79 -1.15
CA ASP A 184 -21.27 6.06 -2.28
C ASP A 184 -19.78 5.77 -2.05
N GLY A 185 -19.03 6.74 -1.53
CA GLY A 185 -17.66 6.51 -1.04
C GLY A 185 -17.61 5.46 0.07
N ALA A 186 -18.58 5.46 1.00
CA ALA A 186 -18.66 4.45 2.04
C ALA A 186 -18.88 3.03 1.49
N LYS A 187 -19.65 2.86 0.40
CA LYS A 187 -19.78 1.55 -0.28
C LYS A 187 -18.42 1.04 -0.77
N MET A 188 -17.63 1.91 -1.40
CA MET A 188 -16.29 1.56 -1.90
C MET A 188 -15.36 1.14 -0.76
N VAL A 189 -15.30 1.96 0.30
CA VAL A 189 -14.48 1.67 1.50
C VAL A 189 -14.90 0.35 2.15
N HIS A 190 -16.20 0.10 2.25
CA HIS A 190 -16.73 -1.16 2.80
C HIS A 190 -16.33 -2.36 1.96
N ALA A 191 -16.42 -2.27 0.63
CA ALA A 191 -15.99 -3.33 -0.28
C ALA A 191 -14.49 -3.61 -0.16
N VAL A 192 -13.64 -2.59 -0.05
CA VAL A 192 -12.20 -2.74 0.18
C VAL A 192 -11.91 -3.43 1.51
N ALA A 193 -12.54 -2.95 2.59
CA ALA A 193 -12.33 -3.47 3.94
C ALA A 193 -12.76 -4.93 4.09
N THR A 194 -13.87 -5.31 3.46
CA THR A 194 -14.44 -6.66 3.55
C THR A 194 -13.94 -7.61 2.47
N SER A 195 -13.10 -7.14 1.54
CA SER A 195 -12.55 -7.99 0.49
C SER A 195 -11.61 -9.06 1.05
N VAL A 196 -11.90 -10.31 0.68
CA VAL A 196 -11.22 -11.54 1.12
C VAL A 196 -10.07 -11.97 0.20
N VAL A 197 -10.06 -11.47 -1.04
CA VAL A 197 -8.98 -11.74 -2.00
C VAL A 197 -7.70 -11.00 -1.60
N PRO A 198 -6.51 -11.49 -2.00
CA PRO A 198 -5.27 -10.75 -1.81
C PRO A 198 -5.35 -9.35 -2.46
N LYS A 199 -5.01 -8.32 -1.70
CA LYS A 199 -4.96 -6.92 -2.17
C LYS A 199 -3.51 -6.45 -2.19
N PHE A 200 -3.13 -5.72 -3.24
CA PHE A 200 -1.82 -5.09 -3.39
C PHE A 200 -2.02 -3.62 -3.74
N THR A 201 -1.20 -2.75 -3.18
CA THR A 201 -1.32 -1.31 -3.40
C THR A 201 0.02 -0.74 -3.85
N VAL A 202 0.00 0.09 -4.89
CA VAL A 202 1.16 0.85 -5.35
C VAL A 202 0.75 2.31 -5.43
N ILE A 203 1.41 3.17 -4.65
CA ILE A 203 1.19 4.61 -4.72
C ILE A 203 2.09 5.17 -5.82
N ILE A 204 1.49 5.48 -6.97
CA ILE A 204 2.17 5.98 -8.18
C ILE A 204 2.11 7.50 -8.32
N GLY A 205 1.43 8.18 -7.39
CA GLY A 205 1.31 9.63 -7.34
C GLY A 205 0.83 10.12 -5.97
N GLY A 206 -0.29 10.84 -5.92
CA GLY A 206 -0.86 11.31 -4.66
C GLY A 206 -1.59 10.21 -3.88
N SER A 207 -1.51 10.25 -2.54
CA SER A 207 -2.38 9.50 -1.64
C SER A 207 -2.89 10.43 -0.53
N PHE A 208 -4.07 11.01 -0.77
CA PHE A 208 -4.59 12.07 0.09
C PHE A 208 -5.97 11.76 0.65
N GLY A 209 -6.12 11.98 1.96
CA GLY A 209 -7.40 11.98 2.68
C GLY A 209 -8.24 10.73 2.49
N ALA A 210 -9.55 10.91 2.29
CA ALA A 210 -10.49 9.80 2.10
C ALA A 210 -10.22 8.95 0.84
N GLY A 211 -9.49 9.50 -0.14
CA GLY A 211 -9.07 8.75 -1.32
C GLY A 211 -8.16 7.58 -0.99
N ASN A 212 -7.23 7.77 -0.04
CA ASN A 212 -6.37 6.72 0.47
C ASN A 212 -7.18 5.54 1.03
N TYR A 213 -8.30 5.82 1.69
CA TYR A 213 -9.16 4.77 2.27
C TYR A 213 -9.86 3.94 1.18
N GLY A 214 -10.49 4.62 0.22
CA GLY A 214 -11.18 3.96 -0.88
C GLY A 214 -10.26 3.16 -1.79
N MET A 215 -8.98 3.55 -1.88
CA MET A 215 -7.99 2.90 -2.75
C MET A 215 -7.09 1.88 -2.01
N CYS A 216 -7.56 1.32 -0.89
CA CYS A 216 -6.83 0.30 -0.12
C CYS A 216 -5.46 0.77 0.42
N GLY A 217 -5.45 1.91 1.11
CA GLY A 217 -4.29 2.37 1.88
C GLY A 217 -3.90 1.44 3.04
N ARG A 218 -2.85 1.81 3.78
CA ARG A 218 -2.23 0.96 4.82
C ARG A 218 -3.19 0.37 5.84
N ALA A 219 -4.20 1.14 6.28
CA ALA A 219 -5.20 0.71 7.25
C ALA A 219 -6.13 -0.43 6.76
N TYR A 220 -6.17 -0.68 5.44
CA TYR A 220 -7.01 -1.71 4.81
C TYR A 220 -6.26 -3.00 4.52
N GLN A 221 -5.05 -3.13 5.09
CA GLN A 221 -4.25 -4.35 5.13
C GLN A 221 -4.07 -5.00 3.74
N PRO A 222 -3.59 -4.27 2.72
CA PRO A 222 -3.05 -4.94 1.54
C PRO A 222 -1.90 -5.85 1.99
N ARG A 223 -1.70 -6.97 1.27
CA ARG A 223 -0.60 -7.91 1.54
C ARG A 223 0.74 -7.21 1.47
N LEU A 224 0.90 -6.33 0.49
CA LEU A 224 2.04 -5.44 0.31
C LEU A 224 1.54 -4.09 -0.21
N LEU A 225 2.12 -3.01 0.31
CA LEU A 225 1.90 -1.65 -0.15
C LEU A 225 3.25 -1.02 -0.48
N TRP A 226 3.41 -0.50 -1.69
CA TRP A 226 4.63 0.18 -2.11
C TRP A 226 4.37 1.62 -2.51
N MET A 227 5.43 2.42 -2.54
CA MET A 227 5.41 3.78 -3.05
C MET A 227 6.40 3.95 -4.20
N TRP A 228 6.07 4.78 -5.18
CA TRP A 228 7.03 5.28 -6.14
C TRP A 228 7.79 6.50 -5.59
N PRO A 229 8.97 6.84 -6.13
CA PRO A 229 9.81 7.91 -5.58
C PRO A 229 9.20 9.32 -5.77
N ASN A 230 8.29 9.48 -6.73
CA ASN A 230 7.56 10.73 -6.96
C ASN A 230 6.31 10.88 -6.08
N ALA A 231 5.89 9.81 -5.40
CA ALA A 231 4.63 9.80 -4.67
C ALA A 231 4.62 10.77 -3.48
N ARG A 232 3.43 11.16 -3.04
CA ARG A 232 3.22 11.94 -1.81
C ARG A 232 2.04 11.39 -1.03
N ILE A 233 2.15 11.34 0.31
CA ILE A 233 1.09 10.85 1.18
C ILE A 233 0.85 11.81 2.36
N SER A 234 -0.39 12.23 2.56
CA SER A 234 -0.77 13.08 3.71
C SER A 234 -2.28 13.14 3.87
N VAL A 235 -2.77 13.78 4.93
CA VAL A 235 -4.22 13.93 5.17
C VAL A 235 -4.92 14.74 4.07
N MET A 236 -4.22 15.70 3.46
CA MET A 236 -4.64 16.50 2.31
C MET A 236 -3.40 17.10 1.63
N GLY A 237 -3.53 17.76 0.46
CA GLY A 237 -2.37 18.40 -0.17
C GLY A 237 -1.84 19.60 0.64
N GLY A 238 -0.52 19.83 0.66
CA GLY A 238 0.10 20.92 1.44
C GLY A 238 -0.46 22.30 1.13
N GLU A 239 -0.62 22.63 -0.16
CA GLU A 239 -1.26 23.88 -0.61
C GLU A 239 -2.72 24.02 -0.15
N GLN A 240 -3.46 22.90 -0.10
CA GLN A 240 -4.84 22.89 0.39
C GLN A 240 -4.88 23.13 1.90
N ALA A 241 -4.03 22.45 2.66
CA ALA A 241 -3.91 22.64 4.11
C ALA A 241 -3.53 24.09 4.46
N ALA A 242 -2.52 24.63 3.77
CA ALA A 242 -2.09 26.01 3.94
C ALA A 242 -3.21 27.01 3.63
N GLY A 243 -3.95 26.80 2.54
CA GLY A 243 -5.10 27.64 2.16
C GLY A 243 -6.25 27.62 3.17
N VAL A 244 -6.59 26.45 3.70
CA VAL A 244 -7.63 26.31 4.72
C VAL A 244 -7.23 27.04 6.01
N LEU A 245 -5.99 26.84 6.48
CA LEU A 245 -5.51 27.48 7.71
C LEU A 245 -5.37 29.00 7.56
N ALA A 246 -4.93 29.48 6.39
CA ALA A 246 -4.91 30.90 6.07
C ALA A 246 -6.33 31.51 6.08
N THR A 247 -7.32 30.81 5.52
CA THR A 247 -8.72 31.26 5.51
C THR A 247 -9.29 31.35 6.92
N VAL A 248 -9.08 30.32 7.75
CA VAL A 248 -9.53 30.32 9.16
C VAL A 248 -8.91 31.49 9.93
N LYS A 249 -7.62 31.77 9.71
CA LYS A 249 -6.95 32.89 10.37
C LYS A 249 -7.50 34.25 9.90
N ARG A 250 -7.75 34.40 8.60
CA ARG A 250 -8.36 35.60 8.02
C ARG A 250 -9.73 35.87 8.63
N ASP A 251 -10.57 34.84 8.73
CA ASP A 251 -11.91 34.95 9.32
C ASP A 251 -11.85 35.30 10.82
N GLN A 252 -10.87 34.76 11.55
CA GLN A 252 -10.65 35.10 12.95
C GLN A 252 -10.27 36.59 13.10
N LEU A 253 -9.29 37.06 12.32
CA LEU A 253 -8.84 38.45 12.36
C LEU A 253 -9.97 39.42 11.93
N ALA A 254 -10.75 39.05 10.92
CA ALA A 254 -11.90 39.85 10.48
C ALA A 254 -12.95 40.03 11.59
N ARG A 255 -13.20 38.99 12.41
CA ARG A 255 -14.08 39.10 13.59
C ARG A 255 -13.51 40.02 14.67
N GLU A 256 -12.20 40.18 14.72
CA GLU A 256 -11.48 41.11 15.60
C GLU A 256 -11.31 42.51 14.97
N GLY A 257 -11.89 42.76 13.79
CA GLY A 257 -11.79 44.03 13.08
C GLY A 257 -10.43 44.29 12.44
N ARG A 258 -9.62 43.24 12.23
CA ARG A 258 -8.27 43.31 11.65
C ARG A 258 -8.23 42.64 10.28
N GLU A 259 -7.47 43.21 9.35
CA GLU A 259 -7.15 42.58 8.08
C GLU A 259 -5.80 41.86 8.14
N ILE A 260 -5.67 40.76 7.40
CA ILE A 260 -4.41 40.04 7.27
C ILE A 260 -3.62 40.62 6.10
N SER A 261 -2.36 40.97 6.32
CA SER A 261 -1.48 41.38 5.23
C SER A 261 -1.03 40.18 4.37
N PRO A 262 -0.65 40.39 3.09
CA PRO A 262 -0.10 39.33 2.25
C PRO A 262 1.12 38.63 2.87
N ASP A 263 1.98 39.39 3.56
CA ASP A 263 3.19 38.87 4.21
C ASP A 263 2.85 37.99 5.42
N GLU A 264 1.86 38.39 6.24
CA GLU A 264 1.37 37.56 7.35
C GLU A 264 0.69 36.28 6.84
N GLU A 265 -0.05 36.36 5.73
CA GLU A 265 -0.65 35.17 5.11
C GLU A 265 0.43 34.22 4.59
N ALA A 266 1.46 34.73 3.91
CA ALA A 266 2.59 33.93 3.45
C ALA A 266 3.36 33.28 4.62
N ALA A 267 3.59 34.01 5.71
CA ALA A 267 4.26 33.50 6.91
C ALA A 267 3.49 32.38 7.62
N ILE A 268 2.16 32.32 7.45
CA ILE A 268 1.33 31.20 7.93
C ILE A 268 1.41 30.03 6.96
N ARG A 269 1.32 30.30 5.65
CA ARG A 269 1.25 29.26 4.62
C ARG A 269 2.54 28.48 4.46
N GLN A 270 3.68 29.15 4.38
CA GLN A 270 4.95 28.53 4.01
C GLN A 270 5.37 27.38 4.95
N PRO A 271 5.33 27.54 6.30
CA PRO A 271 5.70 26.45 7.20
C PRO A 271 4.79 25.22 7.08
N ILE A 272 3.52 25.41 6.70
CA ILE A 272 2.57 24.31 6.48
C ILE A 272 2.95 23.57 5.19
N ILE A 273 3.25 24.30 4.11
CA ILE A 273 3.66 23.70 2.83
C ILE A 273 4.94 22.89 3.03
N ASP A 274 5.95 23.48 3.67
CA ASP A 274 7.24 22.83 3.93
C ASP A 274 7.06 21.56 4.76
N LYS A 275 6.23 21.62 5.82
CA LYS A 275 5.91 20.46 6.64
C LYS A 275 5.27 19.33 5.84
N TYR A 276 4.32 19.64 4.95
CA TYR A 276 3.64 18.63 4.14
C TYR A 276 4.57 18.04 3.07
N GLU A 277 5.53 18.80 2.56
CA GLU A 277 6.53 18.28 1.62
C GLU A 277 7.51 17.34 2.31
N GLU A 278 7.96 17.69 3.52
CA GLU A 278 8.82 16.83 4.35
C GLU A 278 8.10 15.56 4.78
N GLU A 279 6.97 15.69 5.48
CA GLU A 279 6.24 14.55 6.06
C GLU A 279 5.53 13.70 5.00
N GLY A 280 5.23 14.28 3.84
CA GLY A 280 4.58 13.58 2.74
C GLY A 280 5.53 12.86 1.79
N SER A 281 6.84 13.03 1.96
CA SER A 281 7.87 12.37 1.15
C SER A 281 7.83 10.84 1.29
N PRO A 282 8.09 10.07 0.22
CA PRO A 282 8.21 8.61 0.30
C PRO A 282 9.26 8.17 1.32
N TYR A 283 10.36 8.91 1.47
CA TYR A 283 11.39 8.59 2.45
C TYR A 283 10.88 8.73 3.90
N TYR A 284 10.04 9.73 4.16
CA TYR A 284 9.44 9.93 5.48
C TYR A 284 8.47 8.79 5.81
N SER A 285 7.68 8.38 4.81
CA SER A 285 6.71 7.27 4.88
C SER A 285 7.40 5.92 5.14
N THR A 286 8.37 5.55 4.31
CA THR A 286 9.06 4.26 4.40
C THR A 286 9.86 4.13 5.70
N ALA A 287 10.46 5.21 6.19
CA ALA A 287 11.16 5.23 7.48
C ALA A 287 10.24 4.90 8.67
N ARG A 288 8.91 4.94 8.49
CA ARG A 288 7.87 4.67 9.50
C ARG A 288 7.00 3.46 9.16
N LEU A 289 7.36 2.69 8.14
CA LEU A 289 6.67 1.47 7.70
C LEU A 289 5.18 1.71 7.36
N TRP A 290 4.85 2.91 6.88
CA TRP A 290 3.53 3.19 6.29
C TRP A 290 3.34 2.48 4.95
N ASP A 291 4.46 2.18 4.29
CA ASP A 291 4.63 1.31 3.15
C ASP A 291 5.69 0.23 3.44
N ASP A 292 5.78 -0.77 2.57
CA ASP A 292 6.72 -1.89 2.62
C ASP A 292 7.96 -1.64 1.73
N GLY A 293 8.13 -0.42 1.23
CA GLY A 293 9.30 0.00 0.47
C GLY A 293 8.97 0.94 -0.70
N ILE A 294 9.99 1.71 -1.07
CA ILE A 294 10.01 2.50 -2.29
C ILE A 294 10.46 1.59 -3.44
N LEU A 295 9.67 1.54 -4.51
CA LEU A 295 10.03 0.84 -5.74
C LEU A 295 10.54 1.80 -6.79
N ASP A 296 11.54 1.38 -7.57
CA ASP A 296 11.71 1.90 -8.92
C ASP A 296 10.43 1.60 -9.72
N PRO A 297 9.81 2.59 -10.40
CA PRO A 297 8.62 2.38 -11.21
C PRO A 297 8.68 1.15 -12.13
N VAL A 298 9.83 0.84 -12.74
CA VAL A 298 9.96 -0.34 -13.62
C VAL A 298 9.99 -1.67 -12.86
N GLY A 299 10.36 -1.63 -11.57
CA GLY A 299 10.32 -2.79 -10.67
C GLY A 299 8.92 -3.18 -10.20
N THR A 300 7.91 -2.35 -10.47
CA THR A 300 6.52 -2.57 -10.03
C THR A 300 5.96 -3.91 -10.49
N ARG A 301 6.19 -4.28 -11.75
CA ARG A 301 5.68 -5.52 -12.33
C ARG A 301 6.24 -6.76 -11.61
N GLU A 302 7.56 -6.82 -11.42
CA GLU A 302 8.21 -7.94 -10.75
C GLU A 302 7.81 -8.02 -9.27
N ALA A 303 7.74 -6.89 -8.56
CA ALA A 303 7.31 -6.84 -7.16
C ALA A 303 5.87 -7.37 -6.98
N LEU A 304 4.96 -6.97 -7.87
CA LEU A 304 3.60 -7.50 -7.89
C LEU A 304 3.57 -9.00 -8.20
N ALA A 305 4.37 -9.47 -9.16
CA ALA A 305 4.44 -10.89 -9.52
C ALA A 305 4.90 -11.76 -8.34
N LEU A 306 5.95 -11.33 -7.63
CA LEU A 306 6.46 -11.99 -6.43
C LEU A 306 5.43 -11.96 -5.29
N GLY A 307 4.77 -10.80 -5.08
CA GLY A 307 3.71 -10.65 -4.09
C GLY A 307 2.51 -11.57 -4.35
N LEU A 308 2.02 -11.61 -5.59
CA LEU A 308 0.94 -12.50 -6.03
C LEU A 308 1.34 -13.96 -5.81
N SER A 309 2.52 -14.33 -6.28
CA SER A 309 3.11 -15.66 -6.10
C SER A 309 3.17 -16.05 -4.62
N ALA A 310 3.61 -15.16 -3.73
CA ALA A 310 3.67 -15.43 -2.30
C ALA A 310 2.26 -15.58 -1.68
N ALA A 311 1.31 -14.73 -2.08
CA ALA A 311 -0.05 -14.73 -1.52
C ALA A 311 -0.81 -16.04 -1.75
N TYR A 312 -0.54 -16.76 -2.85
CA TYR A 312 -1.11 -18.07 -3.16
C TYR A 312 -0.60 -19.23 -2.28
N ASN A 313 0.28 -18.98 -1.31
CA ASN A 313 0.54 -19.95 -0.23
C ASN A 313 -0.63 -20.00 0.78
N ALA A 314 -1.47 -18.96 0.85
CA ALA A 314 -2.65 -18.93 1.70
C ALA A 314 -3.93 -19.21 0.88
N PRO A 315 -4.91 -19.94 1.43
CA PRO A 315 -6.21 -20.09 0.78
C PRO A 315 -6.95 -18.74 0.73
N ILE A 316 -7.77 -18.56 -0.31
CA ILE A 316 -8.68 -17.42 -0.43
C ILE A 316 -10.03 -17.83 0.19
N PRO A 317 -10.52 -17.15 1.23
CA PRO A 317 -11.83 -17.44 1.83
C PRO A 317 -12.99 -17.11 0.89
N ASP A 318 -14.18 -17.66 1.18
CA ASP A 318 -15.40 -17.27 0.48
C ASP A 318 -15.77 -15.81 0.74
N ALA A 319 -16.26 -15.12 -0.29
CA ALA A 319 -16.66 -13.73 -0.21
C ALA A 319 -17.80 -13.50 0.80
N ARG A 320 -17.63 -12.53 1.69
CA ARG A 320 -18.65 -12.08 2.64
C ARG A 320 -18.62 -10.56 2.75
N PHE A 321 -19.74 -9.91 2.50
CA PHE A 321 -19.88 -8.46 2.64
C PHE A 321 -20.77 -8.12 3.82
N GLY A 322 -20.45 -7.06 4.55
CA GLY A 322 -21.38 -6.46 5.51
C GLY A 322 -22.46 -5.61 4.82
N VAL A 323 -23.21 -4.82 5.59
CA VAL A 323 -24.32 -4.02 5.05
C VAL A 323 -23.83 -2.83 4.22
N PHE A 324 -24.20 -2.79 2.94
CA PHE A 324 -24.02 -1.61 2.10
C PHE A 324 -25.10 -0.55 2.36
N ARG A 325 -24.68 0.72 2.50
CA ARG A 325 -25.60 1.86 2.62
C ARG A 325 -26.05 2.30 1.23
N MET A 326 -27.23 1.84 0.78
CA MET A 326 -27.80 2.15 -0.55
C MET A 326 -28.11 3.63 -0.77
#